data_AF-A0A1E3Q567-F1
#
_entry.id   AF-A0A1E3Q567-F1
#
_cell.length_a   1.000
_cell.length_b   1.000
_cell.length_c   1.000
_cell.angle_alpha   90.00
_cell.angle_beta   90.00
_cell.angle_gamma   90.00
#
_symmetry.space_group_name_H-M   'P 1'
#
loop_
_entity.id
_entity.type
_entity.pdbx_description
1 polymer ?
#
loop_
_entity_poly.entity_id
_entity_poly.type
_entity_poly.pdbx_seq_one_letter_code
_entity_poly.pdbx_strand_id
1 'polypeptide(L)' 'MPLYVIPFRDGSLPTQPPHSLPALSNFDVIENLNAGQLREYCTGYGYPAGNPAQMRARIKTAIGKD' A
#
# COMPACT_ATOMS: atom_id res chain seq x y z
N MET A 1 3.87 -2.90 17.10
CA MET A 1 5.01 -2.35 16.34
C MET A 1 4.50 -1.18 15.52
N PRO A 2 5.13 0.00 15.53
CA PRO A 2 4.69 1.09 14.66
C PRO A 2 4.99 0.68 13.22
N LEU A 3 3.96 0.62 12.36
CA LEU A 3 4.14 0.40 10.93
C LEU A 3 4.84 1.63 10.36
N TYR A 4 6.14 1.46 10.09
CA TYR A 4 6.91 2.43 9.32
C TYR A 4 6.27 2.57 7.94
N VAL A 5 6.17 3.80 7.43
CA VAL A 5 5.76 4.02 6.04
C VAL A 5 6.78 3.32 5.16
N ILE A 6 6.39 2.16 4.60
CA ILE A 6 7.29 1.38 3.75
C ILE A 6 7.34 2.04 2.37
N PRO A 7 8.52 2.49 1.93
CA PRO A 7 8.69 3.09 0.62
C PRO A 7 8.32 2.09 -0.47
N PHE A 8 7.93 2.63 -1.63
CA PHE A 8 7.72 1.84 -2.83
C PHE A 8 9.03 1.20 -3.31
N ARG A 9 8.91 0.29 -4.28
CA ARG A 9 10.06 -0.44 -4.83
C ARG A 9 11.12 0.49 -5.45
N ASP A 10 10.68 1.66 -5.92
CA ASP A 10 11.54 2.72 -6.47
C ASP A 10 12.19 3.60 -5.39
N GLY A 11 11.87 3.38 -4.11
CA GLY A 11 12.36 4.17 -2.98
C GLY A 11 11.51 5.41 -2.67
N SER A 12 10.57 5.78 -3.53
CA SER A 12 9.63 6.88 -3.27
C SER A 12 8.69 6.57 -2.11
N LEU A 13 8.30 7.60 -1.36
CA LEU A 13 7.36 7.45 -0.26
C LEU A 13 5.91 7.55 -0.77
N PRO A 14 5.02 6.58 -0.42
CA PRO A 14 3.62 6.59 -0.87
C PRO A 14 2.88 7.87 -0.45
N THR A 15 3.24 8.42 0.71
CA THR A 15 2.59 9.58 1.32
C THR A 15 3.12 10.91 0.82
N GLN A 16 4.18 10.91 0.00
CA GLN A 16 4.76 12.11 -0.58
C GLN A 16 4.30 12.30 -2.03
N PRO A 17 4.37 13.52 -2.58
CA PRO A 17 4.21 13.74 -4.01
C PRO A 17 5.19 12.85 -4.79
N PRO A 18 4.78 12.26 -5.94
CA PRO A 18 3.53 12.50 -6.66
C PRO A 18 2.33 11.65 -6.21
N HIS A 19 2.52 10.68 -5.31
CA HIS A 19 1.51 9.68 -4.98
C HIS A 19 0.47 10.19 -3.97
N SER A 20 0.92 10.93 -2.94
CA SER A 20 0.05 11.54 -1.91
C SER A 20 -0.99 10.57 -1.31
N LEU A 21 -0.61 9.31 -1.15
CA LEU A 21 -1.48 8.24 -0.64
C LEU A 21 -1.58 8.27 0.89
N PRO A 22 -2.68 7.77 1.47
CA PRO A 22 -2.86 7.71 2.92
C PRO A 22 -1.88 6.74 3.58
N ALA A 23 -1.16 7.19 4.61
CA ALA A 23 -0.18 6.37 5.33
C ALA A 23 -0.79 5.06 5.87
N LEU A 24 -0.16 3.92 5.56
CA LEU A 24 -0.59 2.59 6.02
C LEU A 24 -0.15 2.32 7.48
N SER A 25 -0.74 3.05 8.42
CA SER A 25 -0.38 3.00 9.85
C SER A 25 -0.93 1.79 10.60
N ASN A 26 -1.93 1.09 10.05
CA ASN A 26 -2.52 -0.14 10.56
C ASN A 26 -3.31 -0.88 9.46
N PHE A 27 -3.77 -2.11 9.74
CA PHE A 27 -4.55 -2.90 8.79
C PHE A 27 -5.94 -2.34 8.49
N ASP A 28 -6.52 -1.56 9.40
CA ASP A 28 -7.83 -0.91 9.21
C ASP A 28 -7.77 0.16 8.11
N VAL A 29 -6.67 0.91 8.03
CA VAL A 29 -6.42 1.86 6.94
C VAL A 29 -6.46 1.14 5.58
N ILE A 30 -5.85 -0.05 5.48
CA ILE A 30 -5.82 -0.84 4.24
C ILE A 30 -7.22 -1.31 3.84
N GLU A 31 -8.07 -1.67 4.80
CA GLU A 31 -9.46 -2.04 4.55
C GLU A 31 -10.30 -0.84 4.08
N ASN A 32 -9.97 0.37 4.53
CA ASN A 32 -10.66 1.59 4.14
C ASN A 32 -10.11 2.26 2.87
N LEU A 33 -9.04 1.73 2.26
CA LEU A 33 -8.55 2.24 0.97
C LEU A 33 -9.58 2.03 -0.13
N ASN A 34 -9.73 3.06 -0.97
CA ASN A 34 -10.53 2.95 -2.19
C ASN A 34 -9.77 2.19 -3.29
N ALA A 35 -10.49 1.78 -4.34
CA ALA A 35 -9.92 0.98 -5.42
C ALA A 35 -8.75 1.65 -6.15
N GLY A 36 -8.76 2.99 -6.29
CA GLY A 36 -7.66 3.75 -6.90
C GLY A 36 -6.40 3.69 -6.03
N GLN A 37 -6.55 3.97 -4.74
CA GLN A 37 -5.44 3.89 -3.76
C GLN A 37 -4.87 2.47 -3.67
N LEU A 38 -5.72 1.45 -3.63
CA LEU A 38 -5.28 0.05 -3.66
C LEU A 38 -4.44 -0.27 -4.89
N ARG A 39 -4.85 0.24 -6.06
CA ARG A 39 -4.13 0.03 -7.32
C ARG A 39 -2.79 0.75 -7.33
N GLU A 40 -2.71 1.98 -6.83
CA GLU A 40 -1.45 2.71 -6.74
C GLU A 40 -0.49 2.04 -5.75
N TYR A 41 -0.99 1.61 -4.58
CA TYR A 41 -0.18 0.85 -3.63
C TYR A 41 0.35 -0.47 -4.22
N CYS A 42 -0.50 -1.24 -4.89
CA CYS A 42 -0.06 -2.45 -5.60
C CYS A 42 1.00 -2.13 -6.65
N THR A 43 0.79 -1.09 -7.45
CA THR A 43 1.73 -0.66 -8.51
C THR A 43 3.08 -0.27 -7.91
N GLY A 44 3.09 0.57 -6.88
CA GLY A 44 4.31 1.01 -6.21
C GLY A 44 5.06 -0.12 -5.51
N TYR A 45 4.36 -1.13 -4.98
CA TYR A 45 4.97 -2.34 -4.44
C TYR A 45 5.29 -3.41 -5.50
N GLY A 46 4.96 -3.19 -6.77
CA GLY A 46 5.25 -4.11 -7.87
C GLY A 46 4.33 -5.32 -7.96
N TYR A 47 3.12 -5.24 -7.38
CA TYR A 47 2.09 -6.26 -7.50
C TYR A 47 1.07 -5.91 -8.60
N PRO A 48 0.52 -6.91 -9.31
CA PRO A 48 -0.53 -6.65 -10.28
C PRO A 48 -1.80 -6.11 -9.61
N ALA A 49 -2.60 -5.36 -10.34
CA ALA A 49 -3.96 -5.02 -9.92
C ALA A 49 -4.86 -6.28 -9.95
N GLY A 50 -5.90 -6.31 -9.13
CA GLY A 50 -6.85 -7.42 -9.05
C GLY A 50 -8.17 -6.94 -8.45
N ASN A 51 -8.95 -7.85 -7.88
CA ASN A 51 -10.10 -7.43 -7.06
C ASN A 51 -9.61 -6.76 -5.75
N PRO A 52 -10.45 -5.96 -5.07
CA PRO A 52 -10.03 -5.23 -3.86
C PRO A 52 -9.46 -6.12 -2.76
N ALA A 53 -10.05 -7.30 -2.54
CA ALA A 53 -9.57 -8.27 -1.55
C ALA A 53 -8.14 -8.75 -1.84
N GLN A 54 -7.84 -9.09 -3.10
CA GLN A 54 -6.49 -9.49 -3.52
C GLN A 54 -5.49 -8.35 -3.38
N MET A 55 -5.88 -7.12 -3.73
CA MET A 55 -5.01 -5.95 -3.60
C MET A 55 -4.68 -5.67 -2.13
N ARG A 56 -5.68 -5.70 -1.24
CA ARG A 56 -5.46 -5.54 0.21
C ARG A 56 -4.53 -6.62 0.76
N ALA A 57 -4.72 -7.88 0.38
CA ALA A 57 -3.85 -8.97 0.80
C ALA A 57 -2.39 -8.75 0.35
N ARG A 58 -2.17 -8.34 -0.90
CA ARG A 58 -0.84 -8.03 -1.45
C ARG A 58 -0.16 -6.89 -0.69
N ILE A 59 -0.89 -5.82 -0.39
CA ILE A 59 -0.40 -4.67 0.38
C ILE A 59 -0.03 -5.09 1.81
N LYS A 60 -0.88 -5.90 2.47
CA LYS A 60 -0.59 -6.45 3.79
C LYS A 60 0.69 -7.28 3.82
N THR A 61 0.90 -8.14 2.81
CA THR A 61 2.14 -8.90 2.65
C THR A 61 3.35 -7.97 2.42
N ALA A 62 3.19 -6.91 1.62
CA ALA A 62 4.26 -5.96 1.35
C ALA A 62 4.73 -5.22 2.60
N ILE A 63 3.79 -4.83 3.47
CA ILE A 63 4.11 -4.03 4.67
C ILE A 63 4.43 -4.87 5.91
N GLY A 64 3.88 -6.08 5.99
CA GLY A 64 4.02 -6.98 7.13
C GLY A 64 5.16 -7.96 6.98
N LYS A 65 6.14 -7.68 6.12
CA LYS A 65 7.23 -8.60 5.73
C LYS A 65 7.68 -9.53 6.86
N ASP A 66 7.37 -10.81 6.65
CA ASP A 66 8.11 -12.00 7.11
C ASP A 66 9.55 -11.97 6.53
#